data_AF-A0A7Z9UWR9-F1
#
_entry.id   AF-A0A7Z9UWR9-F1
#
_cell.length_a   1.000
_cell.length_b   1.000
_cell.length_c   1.000
_cell.angle_alpha   90.00
_cell.angle_beta   90.00
_cell.angle_gamma   90.00
#
_symmetry.space_group_name_H-M   'P 1'
#
loop_
_entity.id
_entity.type
_entity.pdbx_description
1 polymer ?
#
loop_
_entity_poly.entity_id
_entity_poly.type
_entity_poly.pdbx_seq_one_letter_code
_entity_poly.pdbx_strand_id
1 'polypeptide(L)'
;MPNTTYIMPPSYTIPTIDLADQTHRQIVVDKEEGQYLGHVSTVLLEDQQTIIAVYPKGHGGGTVVMKKSFDTGLTWTERLEVPENWATSKEVPTIHRVVDRQGVKRLILFSGLYPIRMAVSEDDGVTWSQLEAIGDFGGIVAMGDVVRLQNGNYMAFFHDDGRFLDPKTRKRWSTLTV
;
A
#
# COMPACT_ATOMS: atom_id res chain seq x y z
N MET A 1 10.29 -10.63 -37.99
CA MET A 1 10.58 -11.14 -36.64
C MET A 1 10.75 -12.64 -36.74
N PRO A 2 11.88 -13.25 -36.37
CA PRO A 2 11.99 -14.70 -36.38
C PRO A 2 11.04 -15.28 -35.32
N ASN A 3 10.29 -16.32 -35.69
CA ASN A 3 9.49 -17.11 -34.76
C ASN A 3 10.43 -17.86 -33.81
N THR A 4 10.67 -17.30 -32.63
CA THR A 4 11.31 -18.03 -31.54
C THR A 4 10.29 -19.03 -31.01
N THR A 5 10.39 -20.29 -31.40
CA THR A 5 9.65 -21.40 -30.79
C THR A 5 10.10 -21.54 -29.34
N TYR A 6 9.30 -21.01 -28.41
CA TYR A 6 9.45 -21.28 -26.98
C TYR A 6 9.20 -22.78 -26.77
N ILE A 7 10.24 -23.52 -26.40
CA ILE A 7 10.11 -24.91 -25.97
C ILE A 7 9.44 -24.88 -24.59
N MET A 8 8.13 -25.14 -24.56
CA MET A 8 7.36 -25.25 -23.34
C MET A 8 7.94 -26.34 -22.43
N PRO A 9 8.21 -26.06 -21.14
CA PRO A 9 8.55 -27.11 -20.19
C PRO A 9 7.42 -28.15 -20.15
N PRO A 10 7.72 -29.46 -20.01
CA PRO A 10 6.71 -30.52 -20.09
C PRO A 10 5.55 -30.43 -19.08
N SER A 11 5.68 -29.62 -18.03
CA SER A 11 4.75 -29.51 -16.90
C SER A 11 3.62 -28.48 -17.06
N TYR A 12 3.69 -27.60 -18.06
CA TYR A 12 2.68 -26.55 -18.24
C TYR A 12 1.87 -26.78 -19.51
N THR A 13 0.55 -26.69 -19.39
CA THR A 13 -0.39 -26.79 -20.53
C THR A 13 -0.78 -25.43 -21.10
N ILE A 14 -0.39 -24.33 -20.44
CA ILE A 14 -0.65 -22.95 -20.85
C ILE A 14 0.65 -22.32 -21.34
N PRO A 15 0.65 -21.58 -22.47
CA PRO A 15 1.82 -20.83 -22.95
C PRO A 15 2.44 -19.96 -21.87
N THR A 16 3.76 -20.06 -21.70
CA THR A 16 4.53 -19.19 -20.80
C THR A 16 5.37 -18.20 -21.60
N ILE A 17 5.62 -17.02 -21.02
CA ILE A 17 6.53 -16.00 -21.55
C ILE A 17 7.56 -15.71 -20.46
N ASP A 18 8.85 -15.80 -20.80
CA ASP A 18 9.95 -15.40 -19.92
C ASP A 18 10.28 -13.91 -20.11
N LEU A 19 10.26 -13.16 -19.01
CA LEU A 19 10.54 -11.72 -18.97
C LEU A 19 11.86 -11.39 -18.27
N ALA A 20 12.63 -12.39 -17.83
CA ALA A 20 13.83 -12.20 -17.00
C ALA A 20 14.84 -11.26 -17.65
N ASP A 21 15.12 -11.44 -18.94
CA ASP A 21 16.09 -10.62 -19.69
C ASP A 21 15.50 -9.34 -20.29
N GLN A 22 14.21 -9.07 -20.09
CA GLN A 22 13.55 -7.87 -20.62
C GLN A 22 13.77 -6.65 -19.70
N THR A 23 15.04 -6.29 -19.50
CA THR A 23 15.46 -5.20 -18.60
C THR A 23 14.85 -3.85 -18.94
N HIS A 24 14.51 -3.61 -20.21
CA HIS A 24 13.79 -2.40 -20.67
C HIS A 24 12.40 -2.21 -20.02
N ARG A 25 11.84 -3.23 -19.36
CA ARG A 25 10.58 -3.18 -18.61
C ARG A 25 10.75 -3.01 -17.11
N GLN A 26 11.99 -3.05 -16.62
CA GLN A 26 12.30 -3.07 -15.20
C GLN A 26 12.74 -1.67 -14.77
N ILE A 27 12.04 -1.11 -13.79
CA ILE A 27 12.38 0.18 -13.18
C ILE A 27 12.70 -0.06 -11.70
N VAL A 28 13.82 0.49 -11.26
CA VAL A 28 14.21 0.47 -9.84
C VAL A 28 13.59 1.68 -9.16
N VAL A 29 12.69 1.43 -8.21
CA VAL A 29 12.02 2.49 -7.41
C VAL A 29 12.94 3.02 -6.31
N ASP A 30 13.56 2.10 -5.56
CA ASP A 30 14.47 2.41 -4.46
C ASP A 30 15.43 1.24 -4.22
N LYS A 31 16.61 1.56 -3.67
CA LYS A 31 17.64 0.60 -3.29
C LYS A 31 18.52 1.20 -2.20
N GLU A 32 18.74 0.44 -1.14
CA GLU A 32 19.67 0.80 -0.07
C GLU A 32 20.47 -0.45 0.32
N GLU A 33 21.80 -0.32 0.32
CA GLU A 33 22.68 -1.45 0.64
C GLU A 33 22.49 -1.90 2.10
N GLY A 34 22.39 -3.22 2.30
CA GLY A 34 22.16 -3.80 3.62
C GLY A 34 20.74 -3.63 4.18
N GLN A 35 19.84 -2.97 3.46
CA GLN A 35 18.47 -2.71 3.91
C GLN A 35 17.45 -3.50 3.10
N TYR A 36 16.58 -4.22 3.79
CA TYR A 36 15.40 -4.82 3.16
C TYR A 36 14.35 -3.73 2.90
N LEU A 37 13.98 -3.56 1.63
CA LEU A 37 12.89 -2.71 1.16
C LEU A 37 11.90 -3.60 0.42
N GLY A 38 10.71 -3.79 1.00
CA GLY A 38 9.68 -4.67 0.45
C GLY A 38 8.29 -4.19 0.87
N HIS A 39 7.25 -4.99 0.62
CA HIS A 39 5.87 -4.68 1.03
C HIS A 39 5.36 -3.31 0.58
N VAL A 40 5.64 -2.97 -0.68
CA VAL A 40 5.18 -1.71 -1.27
C VAL A 40 3.68 -1.72 -1.51
N SER A 41 3.03 -0.62 -1.18
CA SER A 41 1.68 -0.29 -1.62
C SER A 41 1.74 0.97 -2.49
N THR A 42 0.96 0.99 -3.56
CA THR A 42 0.98 2.07 -4.55
C THR A 42 -0.42 2.57 -4.87
N VAL A 43 -0.55 3.86 -5.17
CA VAL A 43 -1.79 4.44 -5.71
C VAL A 43 -1.49 5.36 -6.90
N LEU A 44 -2.31 5.23 -7.95
CA LEU A 44 -2.32 6.14 -9.10
C LEU A 44 -3.28 7.31 -8.82
N LEU A 45 -2.79 8.53 -8.97
CA LEU A 45 -3.58 9.74 -8.76
C LEU A 45 -4.50 10.05 -9.96
N GLU A 46 -5.36 11.05 -9.81
CA GLU A 46 -6.39 11.38 -10.79
C GLU A 46 -5.86 11.95 -12.10
N ASP A 47 -4.65 12.49 -12.07
CA ASP A 47 -3.95 12.93 -13.28
C ASP A 47 -3.53 11.77 -14.19
N GLN A 48 -3.74 10.52 -13.76
CA GLN A 48 -3.38 9.28 -14.45
C GLN A 48 -1.88 9.19 -14.79
N GLN A 49 -1.04 9.92 -14.07
CA GLN A 49 0.39 10.00 -14.30
C GLN A 49 1.18 9.83 -13.01
N THR A 50 0.72 10.48 -11.94
CA THR A 50 1.42 10.47 -10.67
C THR A 50 1.12 9.19 -9.91
N ILE A 51 2.17 8.46 -9.54
CA ILE A 51 2.08 7.29 -8.66
C ILE A 51 2.75 7.63 -7.33
N ILE A 52 2.08 7.31 -6.22
CA ILE A 52 2.69 7.34 -4.89
C ILE A 52 2.99 5.89 -4.50
N ALA A 53 4.22 5.65 -4.02
CA ALA A 53 4.62 4.38 -3.43
C ALA A 53 4.99 4.58 -1.96
N VAL A 54 4.47 3.72 -1.09
CA VAL A 54 4.80 3.68 0.34
C VAL A 54 5.24 2.28 0.74
N TYR A 55 6.28 2.18 1.55
CA TYR A 55 6.87 0.92 2.00
C TYR A 55 7.62 1.12 3.32
N PRO A 56 7.76 0.10 4.17
CA PRO A 56 8.58 0.18 5.36
C PRO A 56 10.05 -0.07 5.04
N LYS A 57 10.96 0.58 5.77
CA LYS A 57 12.35 0.15 5.87
C LYS A 57 12.48 -1.10 6.76
N GLY A 58 12.02 -2.24 6.26
CA GLY A 58 12.10 -3.52 6.99
C GLY A 58 11.07 -4.55 6.52
N HIS A 59 11.12 -5.74 7.11
CA HIS A 59 10.20 -6.84 6.79
C HIS A 59 9.00 -6.80 7.75
N GLY A 60 7.98 -5.99 7.44
CA GLY A 60 6.76 -5.92 8.25
C GLY A 60 6.88 -5.07 9.51
N GLY A 61 7.76 -4.07 9.50
CA GLY A 61 7.93 -3.08 10.58
C GLY A 61 9.11 -2.15 10.27
N GLY A 62 9.10 -0.95 10.86
CA GLY A 62 10.11 0.08 10.63
C GLY A 62 9.54 1.33 9.97
N THR A 63 10.38 2.34 9.79
CA THR A 63 9.98 3.64 9.25
C THR A 63 9.33 3.50 7.89
N VAL A 64 8.09 3.99 7.77
CA VAL A 64 7.44 4.11 6.47
C VAL A 64 8.12 5.22 5.68
N VAL A 65 8.48 4.91 4.44
CA VAL A 65 9.03 5.87 3.48
C VAL A 65 8.05 6.04 2.33
N MET A 66 8.13 7.20 1.68
CA MET A 66 7.28 7.55 0.54
C MET A 66 8.14 8.02 -0.63
N LYS A 67 7.78 7.59 -1.83
CA LYS A 67 8.30 8.12 -3.10
C LYS A 67 7.16 8.44 -4.05
N LYS A 68 7.43 9.34 -5.00
CA LYS A 68 6.51 9.63 -6.11
C LYS A 68 7.17 9.37 -7.45
N SER A 69 6.37 9.00 -8.43
CA SER A 69 6.68 9.11 -9.85
C SER A 69 5.68 10.07 -10.47
N PHE A 70 6.12 10.91 -11.41
CA PHE A 70 5.26 11.85 -12.15
C PHE A 70 5.07 11.45 -13.61
N ASP A 71 5.61 10.30 -14.02
CA ASP A 71 5.69 9.84 -15.39
C ASP A 71 5.29 8.37 -15.52
N THR A 72 4.22 7.98 -14.81
CA THR A 72 3.63 6.62 -14.84
C THR A 72 4.58 5.50 -14.38
N GLY A 73 5.56 5.83 -13.52
CA GLY A 73 6.46 4.87 -12.89
C GLY A 73 7.80 4.70 -13.60
N LEU A 74 8.12 5.54 -14.59
CA LEU A 74 9.39 5.46 -15.35
C LEU A 74 10.57 6.06 -14.57
N THR A 75 10.34 7.15 -13.85
CA THR A 75 11.31 7.76 -12.94
C THR A 75 10.68 8.02 -11.57
N TRP A 76 11.51 8.07 -10.54
CA TRP A 76 11.07 8.19 -9.14
C TRP A 76 11.88 9.26 -8.42
N THR A 77 11.21 10.02 -7.55
CA THR A 77 11.86 10.99 -6.67
C THR A 77 12.83 10.31 -5.71
N GLU A 78 13.65 11.10 -5.04
CA GLU A 78 14.22 10.69 -3.75
C GLU A 78 13.11 10.43 -2.72
N ARG A 79 13.48 9.80 -1.60
CA ARG A 79 12.53 9.62 -0.49
C ARG A 79 12.02 10.96 -0.01
N LEU A 80 10.71 11.09 0.06
CA LEU A 80 10.05 12.33 0.47
C LEU A 80 9.97 12.40 1.99
N GLU A 81 9.92 13.63 2.51
CA GLU A 81 9.66 13.85 3.93
C GLU A 81 8.27 13.32 4.30
N VAL A 82 8.21 12.69 5.46
CA VAL A 82 6.99 12.15 6.06
C VAL A 82 6.94 12.55 7.53
N PRO A 83 5.76 12.56 8.15
CA PRO A 83 5.62 12.84 9.57
C PRO A 83 6.52 11.95 10.43
N GLU A 84 7.19 12.52 11.42
CA GLU A 84 8.18 11.82 12.25
C GLU A 84 7.63 10.51 12.86
N ASN A 85 6.37 10.51 13.30
CA ASN A 85 5.79 9.33 13.94
C ASN A 85 5.56 8.15 12.98
N TRP A 86 5.70 8.32 11.66
CA TRP A 86 5.73 7.22 10.70
C TRP A 86 6.92 6.27 10.96
N ALA A 87 7.98 6.75 11.61
CA ALA A 87 9.08 5.95 12.12
C ALA A 87 8.63 4.86 13.11
N THR A 88 7.50 5.08 13.79
CA THR A 88 6.94 4.15 14.77
C THR A 88 6.00 3.11 14.16
N SER A 89 5.84 3.10 12.82
CA SER A 89 5.05 2.07 12.13
C SER A 89 5.52 0.68 12.51
N LYS A 90 4.56 -0.20 12.80
CA LYS A 90 4.84 -1.55 13.29
C LYS A 90 4.59 -2.62 12.24
N GLU A 91 4.17 -2.22 11.05
CA GLU A 91 3.68 -3.12 10.01
C GLU A 91 3.85 -2.51 8.62
N VAL A 92 3.46 -3.25 7.58
CA VAL A 92 3.47 -2.76 6.21
C VAL A 92 2.39 -1.69 6.02
N PRO A 93 2.67 -0.62 5.25
CA PRO A 93 1.67 0.38 4.95
C PRO A 93 0.77 -0.06 3.80
N THR A 94 -0.52 0.29 3.86
CA THR A 94 -1.43 0.24 2.71
C THR A 94 -1.89 1.67 2.39
N ILE A 95 -2.07 2.01 1.12
CA ILE A 95 -2.50 3.35 0.69
C ILE A 95 -3.70 3.29 -0.26
N HIS A 96 -4.69 4.15 -0.02
CA HIS A 96 -5.95 4.17 -0.74
C HIS A 96 -6.41 5.58 -1.08
N ARG A 97 -7.06 5.74 -2.23
CA ARG A 97 -7.79 6.96 -2.59
C ARG A 97 -9.25 6.82 -2.16
N VAL A 98 -9.75 7.82 -1.46
CA VAL A 98 -11.17 7.90 -1.09
C VAL A 98 -11.72 9.31 -1.33
N VAL A 99 -13.04 9.39 -1.36
CA VAL A 99 -13.83 10.62 -1.38
C VAL A 99 -14.86 10.50 -0.26
N ASP A 100 -14.85 11.44 0.68
CA ASP A 100 -15.80 11.44 1.80
C ASP A 100 -17.23 11.80 1.36
N ARG A 101 -18.12 11.90 2.34
CA ARG A 101 -19.52 12.29 2.12
C ARG A 101 -19.70 13.75 1.72
N GLN A 102 -18.73 14.61 2.00
CA GLN A 102 -18.69 16.02 1.63
C GLN A 102 -18.08 16.24 0.24
N GLY A 103 -17.54 15.20 -0.40
CA GLY A 103 -16.88 15.27 -1.69
C GLY A 103 -15.38 15.60 -1.62
N VAL A 104 -14.79 15.63 -0.43
CA VAL A 104 -13.36 15.88 -0.23
C VAL A 104 -12.57 14.61 -0.56
N LYS A 105 -11.60 14.77 -1.47
CA LYS A 105 -10.68 13.70 -1.87
C LYS A 105 -9.59 13.54 -0.83
N ARG A 106 -9.27 12.30 -0.50
CA ARG A 106 -8.22 11.95 0.45
C ARG A 106 -7.38 10.80 -0.04
N LEU A 107 -6.11 10.84 0.33
CA LEU A 107 -5.31 9.63 0.47
C LEU A 107 -5.36 9.18 1.92
N ILE A 108 -5.52 7.88 2.11
CA ILE A 108 -5.46 7.25 3.43
C ILE A 108 -4.34 6.23 3.42
N LEU A 109 -3.47 6.34 4.40
CA LEU A 109 -2.45 5.34 4.70
C LEU A 109 -2.79 4.63 6.01
N PHE A 110 -2.71 3.30 6.03
CA PHE A 110 -2.83 2.52 7.25
C PHE A 110 -1.50 1.89 7.66
N SER A 111 -1.22 1.83 8.96
CA SER A 111 -0.18 1.00 9.59
C SER A 111 -0.89 -0.05 10.44
N GLY A 112 -0.65 -1.33 10.16
CA GLY A 112 -1.20 -2.44 10.93
C GLY A 112 -0.57 -2.68 12.31
N LEU A 113 -0.72 -3.94 12.76
CA LEU A 113 -0.62 -4.42 14.14
C LEU A 113 -1.57 -3.69 15.09
N TYR A 114 -1.19 -3.56 16.37
CA TYR A 114 -2.07 -3.02 17.40
C TYR A 114 -1.54 -1.68 18.00
N PRO A 115 -2.41 -0.66 18.07
CA PRO A 115 -3.65 -0.52 17.31
C PRO A 115 -3.35 -0.31 15.81
N ILE A 116 -4.32 -0.58 14.94
CA ILE A 116 -4.25 -0.06 13.56
C ILE A 116 -4.24 1.47 13.65
N ARG A 117 -3.34 2.08 12.89
CA ARG A 117 -3.22 3.54 12.80
C ARG A 117 -3.41 4.02 11.38
N MET A 118 -3.84 5.27 11.24
CA MET A 118 -4.15 5.91 9.97
C MET A 118 -3.44 7.26 9.87
N ALA A 119 -2.97 7.60 8.68
CA ALA A 119 -2.56 8.93 8.28
C ALA A 119 -3.35 9.36 7.03
N VAL A 120 -3.59 10.66 6.90
CA VAL A 120 -4.43 11.24 5.86
C VAL A 120 -3.69 12.36 5.14
N SER A 121 -3.89 12.43 3.83
CA SER A 121 -3.56 13.61 3.02
C SER A 121 -4.80 14.08 2.27
N GLU A 122 -5.03 15.40 2.26
CA GLU A 122 -6.10 16.08 1.52
C GLU A 122 -5.58 16.84 0.29
N ASP A 123 -4.28 16.74 0.00
CA ASP A 123 -3.56 17.50 -1.02
C ASP A 123 -2.70 16.59 -1.91
N ASP A 124 -3.23 15.41 -2.26
CA ASP A 124 -2.57 14.46 -3.17
C ASP A 124 -1.15 14.03 -2.70
N GLY A 125 -1.02 13.89 -1.38
CA GLY A 125 0.16 13.39 -0.70
C GLY A 125 1.29 14.42 -0.64
N VAL A 126 0.99 15.72 -0.71
CA VAL A 126 1.99 16.78 -0.52
C VAL A 126 2.24 16.97 0.98
N THR A 127 1.19 16.99 1.79
CA THR A 127 1.26 16.96 3.25
C THR A 127 0.49 15.77 3.81
N TRP A 128 0.89 15.33 5.00
CA TRP A 128 0.31 14.17 5.68
C TRP A 128 0.11 14.43 7.15
N SER A 129 -0.98 13.89 7.71
CA SER A 129 -1.18 13.81 9.15
C SER A 129 -0.25 12.79 9.79
N GLN A 130 -0.08 12.91 11.12
CA GLN A 130 0.54 11.87 11.94
C GLN A 130 -0.26 10.56 11.86
N LEU A 131 0.39 9.42 12.13
CA LEU A 131 -0.29 8.14 12.35
C LEU A 131 -1.06 8.16 13.67
N GLU A 132 -2.38 8.05 13.60
CA GLU A 132 -3.28 8.04 14.76
C GLU A 132 -4.10 6.75 14.83
N ALA A 133 -4.38 6.26 16.05
CA ALA A 133 -5.15 5.04 16.24
C ALA A 133 -6.60 5.23 15.76
N ILE A 134 -7.11 4.29 14.97
CA ILE A 134 -8.49 4.33 14.47
C ILE A 134 -9.47 3.52 15.32
N GLY A 135 -9.01 3.03 16.46
CA GLY A 135 -9.80 2.27 17.42
C GLY A 135 -8.97 1.28 18.21
N ASP A 136 -9.65 0.53 19.07
CA ASP A 136 -9.06 -0.45 19.98
C ASP A 136 -9.01 -1.85 19.34
N PHE A 137 -8.42 -1.94 18.15
CA PHE A 137 -8.31 -3.18 17.39
C PHE A 137 -7.03 -3.20 16.55
N GLY A 138 -6.60 -4.40 16.17
CA GLY A 138 -5.41 -4.61 15.36
C GLY A 138 -5.65 -5.56 14.19
N GLY A 139 -4.65 -5.68 13.33
CA GLY A 139 -4.67 -6.56 12.17
C GLY A 139 -3.34 -6.59 11.44
N ILE A 140 -3.17 -7.55 10.54
CA ILE A 140 -1.97 -7.71 9.71
C ILE A 140 -2.35 -7.37 8.27
N VAL A 141 -1.45 -6.71 7.55
CA VAL A 141 -1.73 -6.04 6.27
C VAL A 141 -3.04 -5.27 6.38
N ALA A 142 -3.06 -4.33 7.33
CA ALA A 142 -4.29 -3.65 7.71
C ALA A 142 -4.88 -2.88 6.53
N MET A 143 -6.16 -3.11 6.29
CA MET A 143 -6.94 -2.55 5.18
C MET A 143 -6.28 -2.80 3.82
N GLY A 144 -5.88 -4.06 3.55
CA GLY A 144 -5.28 -4.46 2.29
C GLY A 144 -6.15 -4.23 1.06
N ASP A 145 -7.47 -4.11 1.25
CA ASP A 145 -8.41 -3.72 0.21
C ASP A 145 -9.47 -2.77 0.77
N VAL A 146 -9.86 -1.77 -0.03
CA VAL A 146 -10.85 -0.75 0.33
C VAL A 146 -11.78 -0.52 -0.86
N VAL A 147 -13.07 -0.81 -0.66
CA VAL A 147 -14.08 -0.73 -1.72
C VAL A 147 -15.16 0.28 -1.34
N ARG A 148 -15.47 1.19 -2.27
CA ARG A 148 -16.60 2.11 -2.12
C ARG A 148 -17.92 1.39 -2.40
N LEU A 149 -18.84 1.46 -1.44
CA LEU A 149 -20.18 0.89 -1.54
C LEU A 149 -21.14 1.85 -2.27
N GLN A 150 -22.24 1.30 -2.79
CA GLN A 150 -23.28 2.09 -3.49
C GLN A 150 -23.90 3.18 -2.61
N ASN A 151 -23.95 2.98 -1.30
CA ASN A 151 -24.47 3.97 -0.35
C ASN A 151 -23.45 5.06 0.03
N GLY A 152 -22.28 5.10 -0.62
CA GLY A 152 -21.22 6.08 -0.38
C GLY A 152 -20.27 5.76 0.78
N ASN A 153 -20.54 4.70 1.56
CA ASN A 153 -19.60 4.23 2.59
C ASN A 153 -18.42 3.48 1.97
N TYR A 154 -17.36 3.28 2.75
CA TYR A 154 -16.27 2.38 2.40
C TYR A 154 -16.32 1.11 3.24
N MET A 155 -15.95 0.00 2.62
CA MET A 155 -15.69 -1.26 3.27
C MET A 155 -14.20 -1.56 3.13
N ALA A 156 -13.54 -1.81 4.26
CA ALA A 156 -12.11 -2.13 4.30
C ALA A 156 -11.93 -3.58 4.78
N PHE A 157 -11.02 -4.30 4.14
CA PHE A 157 -10.73 -5.70 4.44
C PHE A 157 -9.32 -5.86 5.01
N PHE A 158 -9.23 -6.62 6.09
CA PHE A 158 -7.97 -7.00 6.70
C PHE A 158 -8.10 -8.37 7.35
N HIS A 159 -6.96 -8.97 7.69
CA HIS A 159 -6.92 -10.24 8.40
C HIS A 159 -6.25 -10.09 9.76
N ASP A 160 -6.57 -11.02 10.64
CA ASP A 160 -5.92 -11.21 11.93
C ASP A 160 -5.57 -12.70 12.04
N ASP A 161 -4.40 -13.01 12.58
CA ASP A 161 -3.97 -14.39 12.86
C ASP A 161 -4.44 -14.87 14.25
N GLY A 162 -5.34 -14.11 14.87
CA GLY A 162 -5.96 -14.39 16.17
C GLY A 162 -5.34 -13.62 17.33
N ARG A 163 -4.42 -12.68 17.06
CA ARG A 163 -3.74 -11.88 18.09
C ARG A 163 -4.50 -10.63 18.51
N PHE A 164 -5.37 -10.09 17.65
CA PHE A 164 -5.84 -8.71 17.80
C PHE A 164 -7.35 -8.54 17.87
N LEU A 165 -8.13 -9.50 17.36
CA LEU A 165 -9.58 -9.52 17.50
C LEU A 165 -9.96 -10.39 18.72
N ASP A 166 -10.51 -9.78 19.76
CA ASP A 166 -10.85 -10.47 21.02
C ASP A 166 -11.84 -11.64 20.77
N PRO A 167 -11.47 -12.89 21.10
CA PRO A 167 -12.35 -14.06 21.01
C PRO A 167 -13.66 -13.92 21.81
N LYS A 168 -13.66 -13.10 22.87
CA LYS A 168 -14.80 -12.89 23.77
C LYS A 168 -15.83 -11.90 23.23
N THR A 169 -15.43 -10.92 22.41
CA THR A 169 -16.37 -9.91 21.89
C THR A 169 -17.02 -10.30 20.57
N ARG A 170 -16.45 -11.26 19.83
CA ARG A 170 -16.94 -11.73 18.50
C ARG A 170 -17.26 -10.60 17.51
N LYS A 171 -16.81 -9.36 17.74
CA LYS A 171 -17.01 -8.26 16.79
C LYS A 171 -16.02 -8.43 15.65
N ARG A 172 -16.49 -9.13 14.61
CA ARG A 172 -15.73 -9.44 13.39
C ARG A 172 -15.65 -8.26 12.42
N TRP A 173 -16.32 -7.14 12.72
CA TRP A 173 -16.44 -5.99 11.83
C TRP A 173 -16.58 -4.70 12.65
N SER A 174 -15.84 -3.66 12.27
CA SER A 174 -16.05 -2.27 12.69
C SER A 174 -16.30 -1.44 11.44
N THR A 175 -17.24 -0.49 11.51
CA THR A 175 -17.48 0.44 10.40
C THR A 175 -16.61 1.66 10.62
N LEU A 176 -15.59 1.83 9.77
CA LEU A 176 -14.87 3.10 9.66
C LEU A 176 -15.71 4.00 8.75
N THR A 177 -16.21 5.11 9.30
CA THR A 177 -16.74 6.19 8.46
C THR A 177 -15.61 7.17 8.25
N VAL A 178 -15.11 7.24 7.02
CA VAL A 178 -14.23 8.32 6.56
C VAL A 178 -15.09 9.39 5.92
#